data_AF-A0ABD3F7L3-F1
#
_entry.id   AF-A0ABD3F7L3-F1
#
_cell.length_a   1.000
_cell.length_b   1.000
_cell.length_c   1.000
_cell.angle_alpha   90.00
_cell.angle_beta   90.00
_cell.angle_gamma   90.00
#
_symmetry.space_group_name_H-M   'P 1'
#
loop_
_entity.id
_entity.type
_entity.pdbx_description
1 polymer ?
#
loop_
_entity_poly.entity_id
_entity_poly.type
_entity_poly.pdbx_seq_one_letter_code
_entity_poly.pdbx_strand_id
1 'polypeptide(L)'
;MRFPLVSLALLASETSAVPVCVRTWKDREHLHPKVHTLPPATESELLELQAFPSQLDWCDRGMCTPSWNQHIPHYCGSCFAHGALSAAQDRIKMLHKAQGNVGPDVQLGRQTFLNCGPAHGLSDGCGGGEPSDVFEFMHHYGLPDETCVPYSATDYKKYTETNGTCPPEGYCMNCITTPDHPQGPHCFPVQTVVRYRAAEYGRVSGEHAMMKELLNGPITCGIACSDEFVFNYSAGVFQDKTGFLDIDHDVEIVGWGKEADGTKYWNVRNSWGTYWGMQGFFKIVRGVNNLGIEADCHWVRPDISDEKLVFSKTNPLYGGSLWGIVPFAKDAATSHPINTTADVVLSDLPLQSEELPEGAVGVIGHNGETSPMETVSLRVTATEKEKTEEVEVATGGQNDSVGLSLFALAAAFIMFGMFISKLVTRFSRNETYNRLI
;
A
#
# COMPACT_ATOMS: atom_id res chain seq x y z
N MET A 1 -49.91 41.11 21.70
CA MET A 1 -48.65 41.34 20.95
C MET A 1 -47.74 40.14 21.18
N ARG A 2 -47.02 39.75 20.13
CA ARG A 2 -46.52 38.40 19.81
C ARG A 2 -45.42 37.86 20.74
N PHE A 3 -45.46 36.56 21.01
CA PHE A 3 -44.34 35.74 21.49
C PHE A 3 -43.26 35.62 20.41
N PRO A 4 -41.95 35.60 20.73
CA PRO A 4 -40.93 35.24 19.77
C PRO A 4 -40.79 33.72 19.71
N LEU A 5 -40.86 33.18 18.48
CA LEU A 5 -40.49 31.80 18.16
C LEU A 5 -38.98 31.63 18.35
N VAL A 6 -38.60 30.64 19.17
CA VAL A 6 -37.24 30.10 19.18
C VAL A 6 -37.13 29.17 17.99
N SER A 7 -36.41 29.60 16.96
CA SER A 7 -36.03 28.74 15.83
C SER A 7 -35.06 27.68 16.32
N LEU A 8 -35.53 26.44 16.43
CA LEU A 8 -34.71 25.26 16.68
C LEU A 8 -33.95 24.95 15.38
N ALA A 9 -32.73 25.46 15.25
CA ALA A 9 -31.83 25.04 14.19
C ALA A 9 -31.43 23.59 14.47
N LEU A 10 -31.91 22.65 13.65
CA LEU A 10 -31.33 21.32 13.56
C LEU A 10 -29.87 21.48 13.12
N LEU A 11 -28.94 21.33 14.06
CA LEU A 11 -27.57 20.99 13.73
C LEU A 11 -27.61 19.56 13.19
N ALA A 12 -27.64 19.43 11.86
CA ALA A 12 -27.19 18.20 11.24
C ALA A 12 -25.73 18.02 11.67
N SER A 13 -25.47 17.05 12.53
CA SER A 13 -24.12 16.57 12.73
C SER A 13 -23.72 15.90 11.41
N GLU A 14 -23.02 16.64 10.56
CA GLU A 14 -22.12 16.00 9.62
C GLU A 14 -21.10 15.24 10.48
N THR A 15 -21.34 13.94 10.66
CA THR A 15 -20.29 13.04 11.09
C THR A 15 -19.27 13.11 9.98
N SER A 16 -18.25 13.94 10.15
CA SER A 16 -17.00 13.85 9.39
C SER A 16 -16.56 12.40 9.53
N ALA A 17 -16.84 11.58 8.52
CA ALA A 17 -16.33 10.24 8.44
C ALA A 17 -14.83 10.37 8.66
N VAL A 18 -14.31 9.72 9.71
CA VAL A 18 -12.87 9.57 9.89
C VAL A 18 -12.37 9.04 8.54
N PRO A 19 -11.38 9.66 7.89
CA PRO A 19 -10.89 9.12 6.64
C PRO A 19 -10.43 7.70 6.94
N VAL A 20 -11.14 6.69 6.45
CA VAL A 20 -10.77 5.28 6.58
C VAL A 20 -9.94 4.92 5.35
N CYS A 21 -9.15 3.84 5.41
CA CYS A 21 -8.51 3.28 4.24
C CYS A 21 -9.61 2.98 3.20
N VAL A 22 -9.55 3.55 2.00
CA VAL A 22 -10.57 3.30 0.97
C VAL A 22 -10.06 2.24 0.00
N ARG A 23 -10.86 1.23 -0.28
CA ARG A 23 -10.53 0.28 -1.35
C ARG A 23 -10.81 0.93 -2.69
N THR A 24 -9.77 1.17 -3.50
CA THR A 24 -9.89 2.01 -4.71
C THR A 24 -10.33 1.22 -5.95
N TRP A 25 -10.37 -0.11 -5.88
CA TRP A 25 -10.85 -1.11 -6.87
C TRP A 25 -10.34 -1.00 -8.32
N LYS A 26 -10.11 0.18 -8.91
CA LYS A 26 -9.49 0.47 -10.22
C LYS A 26 -9.87 -0.57 -11.29
N ASP A 27 -11.17 -0.61 -11.60
CA ASP A 27 -11.81 -1.52 -12.56
C ASP A 27 -11.82 -3.02 -12.21
N ARG A 28 -11.26 -3.41 -11.06
CA ARG A 28 -11.34 -4.78 -10.51
C ARG A 28 -12.65 -4.98 -9.75
N GLU A 29 -13.17 -6.21 -9.80
CA GLU A 29 -14.45 -6.56 -9.18
C GLU A 29 -14.40 -6.36 -7.65
N HIS A 30 -15.40 -5.63 -7.15
CA HIS A 30 -15.60 -5.40 -5.73
C HIS A 30 -16.09 -6.70 -5.07
N LEU A 31 -15.19 -7.44 -4.40
CA LEU A 31 -15.53 -8.68 -3.68
C LEU A 31 -16.25 -8.40 -2.36
N HIS A 32 -17.35 -7.64 -2.40
CA HIS A 32 -18.18 -7.44 -1.22
C HIS A 32 -18.74 -8.82 -0.81
N PRO A 33 -18.57 -9.29 0.44
CA PRO A 33 -19.04 -10.63 0.83
C PRO A 33 -20.55 -10.85 0.68
N LYS A 34 -21.34 -9.76 0.70
CA LYS A 34 -22.79 -9.77 0.37
C LYS A 34 -23.10 -10.01 -1.13
N VAL A 35 -22.16 -9.72 -2.02
CA VAL A 35 -22.27 -9.91 -3.48
C VAL A 35 -21.57 -11.21 -3.91
N HIS A 36 -20.42 -11.49 -3.30
CA HIS A 36 -19.61 -12.68 -3.53
C HIS A 36 -19.59 -13.53 -2.25
N THR A 37 -20.54 -14.46 -2.16
CA THR A 37 -20.56 -15.42 -1.05
C THR A 37 -19.51 -16.49 -1.29
N LEU A 38 -18.77 -16.84 -0.24
CA LEU A 38 -17.83 -17.96 -0.31
C LEU A 38 -18.61 -19.27 -0.46
N PRO A 39 -18.28 -20.11 -1.46
CA PRO A 39 -18.91 -21.41 -1.57
C PRO A 39 -18.56 -22.27 -0.35
N PRO A 40 -19.46 -23.19 0.05
CA PRO A 40 -19.13 -24.15 1.10
C PRO A 40 -17.98 -25.05 0.63
N ALA A 41 -17.09 -25.40 1.56
CA ALA A 41 -16.00 -26.34 1.28
C ALA A 41 -16.56 -27.69 0.82
N THR A 42 -15.97 -28.24 -0.24
CA THR A 42 -16.23 -29.58 -0.75
C THR A 42 -15.77 -30.65 0.26
N GLU A 43 -16.26 -31.87 0.12
CA GLU A 43 -15.83 -32.99 0.98
C GLU A 43 -14.31 -33.22 0.91
N SER A 44 -13.72 -33.10 -0.29
CA SER A 44 -12.27 -33.22 -0.47
C SER A 44 -11.50 -32.12 0.26
N GLU A 45 -11.98 -30.88 0.20
CA GLU A 45 -11.35 -29.75 0.91
C GLU A 45 -11.48 -29.91 2.42
N LEU A 46 -12.62 -30.40 2.92
CA LEU A 46 -12.82 -30.72 4.34
C LEU A 46 -11.87 -31.82 4.83
N LEU A 47 -11.59 -32.84 4.00
CA LEU A 47 -10.60 -33.87 4.31
C LEU A 47 -9.18 -33.30 4.34
N GLU A 48 -8.81 -32.43 3.39
CA GLU A 48 -7.49 -31.78 3.37
C GLU A 48 -7.31 -30.84 4.57
N LEU A 49 -8.33 -30.07 4.93
CA LEU A 49 -8.35 -29.22 6.13
C LEU A 49 -8.07 -30.01 7.42
N GLN A 50 -8.53 -31.26 7.51
CA GLN A 50 -8.26 -32.15 8.64
C GLN A 50 -6.82 -32.68 8.65
N ALA A 51 -6.16 -32.73 7.49
CA ALA A 51 -4.78 -33.16 7.36
C ALA A 51 -3.75 -32.04 7.64
N PHE A 52 -4.15 -30.77 7.54
CA PHE A 52 -3.31 -29.64 7.89
C PHE A 52 -2.97 -29.61 9.39
N PRO A 53 -1.82 -29.03 9.79
CA PRO A 53 -1.46 -28.93 11.19
C PRO A 53 -2.51 -28.13 11.96
N SER A 54 -2.81 -28.54 13.20
CA SER A 54 -3.83 -27.88 14.04
C SER A 54 -3.48 -26.43 14.38
N GLN A 55 -2.20 -26.07 14.33
CA GLN A 55 -1.69 -24.73 14.52
C GLN A 55 -0.50 -24.48 13.59
N LEU A 56 -0.47 -23.31 12.98
CA LEU A 56 0.66 -22.76 12.27
C LEU A 56 0.83 -21.31 12.72
N ASP A 57 2.05 -20.92 13.06
CA ASP A 57 2.37 -19.52 13.34
C ASP A 57 3.77 -19.22 12.81
N TRP A 58 3.85 -18.36 11.80
CA TRP A 58 5.13 -17.97 11.22
C TRP A 58 5.93 -17.06 12.15
N CYS A 59 5.28 -16.31 13.04
CA CYS A 59 5.95 -15.47 14.04
C CYS A 59 6.62 -16.30 15.12
N ASP A 60 5.96 -17.35 15.63
CA ASP A 60 6.56 -18.29 16.58
C ASP A 60 7.76 -19.04 15.98
N ARG A 61 7.79 -19.18 14.65
CA ARG A 61 8.93 -19.75 13.91
C ARG A 61 10.05 -18.74 13.64
N GLY A 62 9.89 -17.50 14.10
CA GLY A 62 10.80 -16.38 13.94
C GLY A 62 10.83 -15.80 12.52
N MET A 63 9.80 -16.03 11.70
CA MET A 63 9.74 -15.57 10.30
C MET A 63 9.10 -14.20 10.16
N CYS A 64 8.51 -13.69 11.24
CA CYS A 64 7.90 -12.38 11.26
C CYS A 64 8.94 -11.26 11.33
N THR A 65 8.74 -10.23 10.53
CA THR A 65 9.43 -8.94 10.59
C THR A 65 8.71 -7.99 11.57
N PRO A 66 9.30 -6.83 11.93
CA PRO A 66 8.72 -5.93 12.93
C PRO A 66 7.32 -5.41 12.56
N SER A 67 6.48 -5.16 13.59
CA SER A 67 5.17 -4.52 13.42
C SER A 67 5.29 -3.03 13.08
N TRP A 68 4.33 -2.52 12.33
CA TRP A 68 4.30 -1.14 11.82
C TRP A 68 3.10 -0.33 12.33
N ASN A 69 3.16 0.99 12.17
CA ASN A 69 2.05 1.90 12.45
C ASN A 69 1.83 2.87 11.28
N GLN A 70 0.77 2.65 10.52
CA GLN A 70 0.44 3.46 9.35
C GLN A 70 -0.07 4.88 9.72
N HIS A 71 -0.56 5.08 10.95
CA HIS A 71 -1.27 6.31 11.34
C HIS A 71 -0.38 7.47 11.77
N ILE A 72 0.95 7.29 11.77
CA ILE A 72 1.91 8.29 12.23
C ILE A 72 3.04 8.49 11.22
N PRO A 73 3.62 9.71 11.12
CA PRO A 73 3.36 10.91 11.92
C PRO A 73 2.02 11.62 11.63
N HIS A 74 1.36 11.27 10.52
CA HIS A 74 0.04 11.76 10.15
C HIS A 74 -0.84 10.59 9.72
N TYR A 75 -2.15 10.78 9.71
CA TYR A 75 -3.04 9.75 9.21
C TYR A 75 -2.79 9.48 7.72
N CYS A 76 -2.61 8.21 7.38
CA CYS A 76 -2.50 7.73 6.00
C CYS A 76 -3.28 6.40 5.89
N GLY A 77 -4.21 6.33 4.95
CA GLY A 77 -4.98 5.12 4.63
C GLY A 77 -4.15 4.14 3.80
N SER A 78 -3.02 3.68 4.32
CA SER A 78 -2.04 2.84 3.62
C SER A 78 -2.02 1.39 4.13
N CYS A 79 -3.18 0.91 4.63
CA CYS A 79 -3.34 -0.43 5.19
C CYS A 79 -2.94 -1.52 4.19
N PHE A 80 -3.42 -1.40 2.95
CA PHE A 80 -3.12 -2.29 1.83
C PHE A 80 -1.61 -2.41 1.58
N ALA A 81 -0.88 -1.28 1.60
CA ALA A 81 0.57 -1.24 1.46
C ALA A 81 1.28 -1.87 2.66
N HIS A 82 0.81 -1.61 3.87
CA HIS A 82 1.39 -2.20 5.08
C HIS A 82 1.19 -3.71 5.13
N GLY A 83 -0.03 -4.20 4.89
CA GLY A 83 -0.34 -5.63 4.88
C GLY A 83 0.43 -6.38 3.78
N ALA A 84 0.43 -5.86 2.56
CA ALA A 84 1.11 -6.47 1.42
C ALA A 84 2.63 -6.54 1.63
N LEU A 85 3.24 -5.42 2.04
CA LEU A 85 4.69 -5.37 2.23
C LEU A 85 5.13 -6.21 3.43
N SER A 86 4.35 -6.25 4.52
CA SER A 86 4.68 -7.10 5.66
C SER A 86 4.68 -8.59 5.26
N ALA A 87 3.68 -9.04 4.50
CA ALA A 87 3.64 -10.41 3.97
C ALA A 87 4.81 -10.71 3.01
N ALA A 88 5.12 -9.77 2.10
CA ALA A 88 6.26 -9.91 1.20
C ALA A 88 7.60 -10.00 1.95
N GLN A 89 7.79 -9.16 2.97
CA GLN A 89 9.00 -9.15 3.81
C GLN A 89 9.18 -10.42 4.61
N ASP A 90 8.10 -10.92 5.23
CA ASP A 90 8.14 -12.18 5.97
C ASP A 90 8.51 -13.34 5.03
N ARG A 91 7.98 -13.35 3.80
CA ARG A 91 8.35 -14.32 2.76
C ARG A 91 9.79 -14.16 2.27
N ILE A 92 10.31 -12.94 2.14
CA ILE A 92 11.73 -12.69 1.85
C ILE A 92 12.61 -13.26 2.96
N LYS A 93 12.26 -13.02 4.23
CA LYS A 93 12.97 -13.58 5.39
C LYS A 93 12.96 -15.11 5.39
N MET A 94 11.85 -15.73 4.99
CA MET A 94 11.78 -17.19 4.80
C MET A 94 12.76 -17.68 3.73
N LEU A 95 12.84 -16.99 2.58
CA LEU A 95 13.80 -17.32 1.50
C LEU A 95 15.25 -17.16 1.97
N HIS A 96 15.56 -16.04 2.64
CA HIS A 96 16.88 -15.79 3.23
C HIS A 96 17.29 -16.88 4.20
N LYS A 97 16.39 -17.28 5.12
CA LYS A 97 16.67 -18.36 6.06
C LYS A 97 16.88 -19.69 5.35
N ALA A 98 16.10 -20.00 4.31
CA ALA A 98 16.27 -21.20 3.50
C ALA A 98 17.63 -21.22 2.77
N GLN A 99 18.18 -20.05 2.43
CA GLN A 99 19.52 -19.89 1.85
C GLN A 99 20.64 -19.84 2.91
N GLY A 100 20.33 -19.94 4.20
CA GLY A 100 21.29 -19.84 5.28
C GLY A 100 21.82 -18.42 5.52
N ASN A 101 21.11 -17.39 5.03
CA ASN A 101 21.45 -16.00 5.31
C ASN A 101 21.21 -15.69 6.80
N VAL A 102 22.19 -15.05 7.43
CA VAL A 102 22.15 -14.60 8.84
C VAL A 102 22.27 -13.07 8.96
N GLY A 103 22.13 -12.37 7.83
CA GLY A 103 22.11 -10.91 7.75
C GLY A 103 20.84 -10.29 8.34
N PRO A 104 20.74 -8.94 8.29
CA PRO A 104 19.55 -8.24 8.75
C PRO A 104 18.33 -8.59 7.89
N ASP A 105 17.15 -8.54 8.51
CA ASP A 105 15.87 -8.67 7.81
C ASP A 105 15.68 -7.48 6.85
N VAL A 106 15.16 -7.76 5.66
CA VAL A 106 14.80 -6.74 4.67
C VAL A 106 13.56 -5.98 5.14
N GLN A 107 13.62 -4.65 5.10
CA GLN A 107 12.46 -3.80 5.29
C GLN A 107 12.05 -3.20 3.96
N LEU A 108 10.87 -3.51 3.41
CA LEU A 108 10.50 -2.96 2.09
C LEU A 108 10.02 -1.51 2.20
N GLY A 109 10.45 -0.68 1.24
CA GLY A 109 10.16 0.76 1.16
C GLY A 109 8.68 1.08 0.98
N ARG A 110 7.96 1.25 2.09
CA ARG A 110 6.52 1.61 2.09
C ARG A 110 6.32 2.99 1.49
N GLN A 111 7.17 3.93 1.87
CA GLN A 111 7.08 5.29 1.38
C GLN A 111 7.36 5.36 -0.13
N THR A 112 8.29 4.54 -0.62
CA THR A 112 8.58 4.43 -2.05
C THR A 112 7.35 4.02 -2.85
N PHE A 113 6.62 2.99 -2.39
CA PHE A 113 5.38 2.61 -3.04
C PHE A 113 4.34 3.75 -3.00
N LEU A 114 4.10 4.37 -1.84
CA LEU A 114 3.13 5.47 -1.70
C LEU A 114 3.48 6.72 -2.51
N ASN A 115 4.77 6.92 -2.79
CA ASN A 115 5.25 7.99 -3.63
C ASN A 115 5.00 7.68 -5.11
N CYS A 116 5.30 6.45 -5.56
CA CYS A 116 5.51 6.15 -6.98
C CYS A 116 4.42 5.28 -7.60
N GLY A 117 3.77 4.39 -6.85
CA GLY A 117 2.66 3.56 -7.33
C GLY A 117 1.56 4.37 -8.02
N PRO A 118 1.05 5.47 -7.42
CA PRO A 118 -0.05 6.25 -8.01
C PRO A 118 0.24 6.80 -9.41
N ALA A 119 1.49 7.15 -9.71
CA ALA A 119 1.90 7.64 -11.03
C ALA A 119 1.80 6.56 -12.14
N HIS A 120 1.79 5.29 -11.75
CA HIS A 120 1.61 4.12 -12.62
C HIS A 120 0.17 3.63 -12.65
N GLY A 121 -0.78 4.45 -12.17
CA GLY A 121 -2.17 4.03 -12.06
C GLY A 121 -2.42 3.03 -10.92
N LEU A 122 -1.48 2.81 -10.00
CA LEU A 122 -1.60 1.86 -8.89
C LEU A 122 -1.91 2.56 -7.58
N SER A 123 -3.04 2.25 -6.93
CA SER A 123 -3.54 2.90 -5.69
C SER A 123 -3.76 4.43 -5.78
N ASP A 124 -4.37 5.01 -4.74
CA ASP A 124 -4.53 6.47 -4.56
C ASP A 124 -3.63 6.98 -3.41
N GLY A 125 -2.51 6.30 -3.14
CA GLY A 125 -1.55 6.66 -2.09
C GLY A 125 -2.18 6.54 -0.70
N CYS A 126 -2.17 7.61 0.09
CA CYS A 126 -2.83 7.63 1.40
C CYS A 126 -4.37 7.67 1.29
N GLY A 127 -4.92 7.86 0.09
CA GLY A 127 -6.34 7.74 -0.18
C GLY A 127 -6.85 6.30 -0.16
N GLY A 128 -5.96 5.32 -0.24
CA GLY A 128 -6.31 3.90 -0.26
C GLY A 128 -5.79 3.15 -1.50
N GLY A 129 -6.03 1.85 -1.55
CA GLY A 129 -5.45 0.95 -2.54
C GLY A 129 -5.74 -0.51 -2.26
N GLU A 130 -5.08 -1.40 -3.01
CA GLU A 130 -5.24 -2.85 -2.88
C GLU A 130 -3.90 -3.58 -2.70
N PRO A 131 -3.85 -4.72 -2.00
CA PRO A 131 -2.63 -5.52 -1.91
C PRO A 131 -2.06 -5.91 -3.28
N SER A 132 -2.92 -6.17 -4.28
CA SER A 132 -2.49 -6.44 -5.65
C SER A 132 -1.78 -5.27 -6.32
N ASP A 133 -2.13 -4.02 -5.99
CA ASP A 133 -1.42 -2.85 -6.54
C ASP A 133 0.06 -2.86 -6.16
N VAL A 134 0.33 -3.29 -4.92
CA VAL A 134 1.68 -3.38 -4.37
C VAL A 134 2.45 -4.50 -5.05
N PHE A 135 1.84 -5.68 -5.19
CA PHE A 135 2.50 -6.83 -5.80
C PHE A 135 2.72 -6.63 -7.31
N GLU A 136 1.80 -5.99 -8.01
CA GLU A 136 1.96 -5.57 -9.41
C GLU A 136 3.11 -4.57 -9.57
N PHE A 137 3.19 -3.57 -8.68
CA PHE A 137 4.33 -2.65 -8.67
C PHE A 137 5.65 -3.39 -8.39
N MET A 138 5.66 -4.32 -7.45
CA MET A 138 6.83 -5.15 -7.18
C MET A 138 7.22 -6.03 -8.37
N HIS A 139 6.24 -6.54 -9.13
CA HIS A 139 6.48 -7.37 -10.30
C HIS A 139 7.17 -6.58 -11.41
N HIS A 140 6.63 -5.41 -11.77
CA HIS A 140 7.16 -4.60 -12.87
C HIS A 140 8.43 -3.82 -12.49
N TYR A 141 8.41 -3.16 -11.33
CA TYR A 141 9.44 -2.19 -10.96
C TYR A 141 10.35 -2.69 -9.84
N GLY A 142 9.78 -3.43 -8.89
CA GLY A 142 10.43 -3.83 -7.65
C GLY A 142 10.50 -2.69 -6.64
N LEU A 143 10.65 -3.03 -5.36
CA LEU A 143 10.76 -2.07 -4.27
C LEU A 143 12.15 -2.12 -3.62
N PRO A 144 12.71 -0.95 -3.25
CA PRO A 144 13.94 -0.91 -2.50
C PRO A 144 13.71 -1.23 -1.02
N ASP A 145 14.79 -1.28 -0.26
CA ASP A 145 14.73 -1.31 1.19
C ASP A 145 14.23 0.05 1.75
N GLU A 146 13.60 0.03 2.92
CA GLU A 146 13.05 1.16 3.67
C GLU A 146 14.10 2.24 3.96
N THR A 147 15.37 1.86 4.02
CA THR A 147 16.49 2.80 4.13
C THR A 147 16.60 3.77 2.95
N CYS A 148 15.97 3.49 1.80
CA CYS A 148 15.93 4.40 0.66
C CYS A 148 15.09 5.65 0.92
N VAL A 149 13.89 5.46 1.47
CA VAL A 149 12.98 6.54 1.86
C VAL A 149 12.15 6.03 3.06
N PRO A 150 12.48 6.46 4.28
CA PRO A 150 11.73 6.03 5.46
C PRO A 150 10.26 6.47 5.41
N TYR A 151 9.39 5.67 6.01
CA TYR A 151 7.96 5.92 6.13
C TYR A 151 7.70 7.26 6.82
N SER A 152 6.92 8.10 6.16
CA SER A 152 6.58 9.44 6.62
C SER A 152 5.07 9.70 6.63
N ALA A 153 4.26 8.68 6.35
CA ALA A 153 2.79 8.78 6.21
C ALA A 153 2.36 9.92 5.28
N THR A 154 3.05 10.05 4.16
CA THR A 154 2.70 10.95 3.06
C THR A 154 2.63 10.16 1.76
N ASP A 155 2.23 10.79 0.67
CA ASP A 155 2.10 10.13 -0.63
C ASP A 155 2.58 11.04 -1.78
N TYR A 156 2.34 10.57 -3.00
CA TYR A 156 2.63 11.26 -4.26
C TYR A 156 2.15 12.72 -4.33
N LYS A 157 1.07 13.09 -3.61
CA LYS A 157 0.47 14.44 -3.68
C LYS A 157 1.40 15.53 -3.15
N LYS A 158 2.43 15.17 -2.38
CA LYS A 158 3.45 16.12 -1.91
C LYS A 158 4.34 16.64 -3.04
N TYR A 159 4.43 15.92 -4.17
CA TYR A 159 5.24 16.31 -5.32
C TYR A 159 4.47 17.27 -6.22
N THR A 160 4.22 18.49 -5.73
CA THR A 160 3.47 19.50 -6.46
C THR A 160 4.19 19.97 -7.73
N GLU A 161 5.52 20.00 -7.70
CA GLU A 161 6.37 20.42 -8.83
C GLU A 161 6.29 19.48 -10.04
N THR A 162 6.00 18.20 -9.80
CA THR A 162 5.85 17.15 -10.83
C THR A 162 4.39 16.74 -11.01
N ASN A 163 3.45 17.56 -10.54
CA ASN A 163 2.01 17.30 -10.59
C ASN A 163 1.62 15.92 -10.04
N GLY A 164 2.24 15.50 -8.95
CA GLY A 164 2.03 14.20 -8.32
C GLY A 164 2.84 13.05 -8.91
N THR A 165 3.65 13.27 -9.95
CA THR A 165 4.54 12.22 -10.48
C THR A 165 5.70 11.99 -9.52
N CYS A 166 6.04 10.73 -9.21
CA CYS A 166 7.16 10.43 -8.31
C CYS A 166 8.50 10.86 -8.95
N PRO A 167 9.29 11.74 -8.30
CA PRO A 167 10.64 12.04 -8.74
C PRO A 167 11.61 10.92 -8.31
N PRO A 168 12.82 10.82 -8.90
CA PRO A 168 13.84 9.83 -8.52
C PRO A 168 14.14 9.74 -7.03
N GLU A 169 14.18 10.88 -6.35
CA GLU A 169 14.40 11.00 -4.91
C GLU A 169 13.22 10.43 -4.10
N GLY A 170 12.02 10.42 -4.70
CA GLY A 170 10.85 9.77 -4.14
C GLY A 170 10.94 8.24 -4.16
N TYR A 171 11.78 7.67 -5.03
CA TYR A 171 12.03 6.23 -5.08
C TYR A 171 13.14 5.81 -4.11
N CYS A 172 14.30 6.48 -4.20
CA CYS A 172 15.40 6.31 -3.26
C CYS A 172 16.28 7.55 -3.23
N MET A 173 16.60 8.06 -2.05
CA MET A 173 17.45 9.24 -1.89
C MET A 173 18.48 9.08 -0.79
N ASN A 174 19.52 9.90 -0.86
CA ASN A 174 20.42 10.14 0.25
C ASN A 174 20.61 11.65 0.43
N CYS A 175 20.80 12.09 1.67
CA CYS A 175 21.05 13.48 2.01
C CYS A 175 22.32 13.56 2.86
N ILE A 176 23.35 14.26 2.37
CA ILE A 176 24.63 14.37 3.07
C ILE A 176 25.18 15.79 2.99
N THR A 177 25.81 16.23 4.06
CA THR A 177 26.59 17.47 4.06
C THR A 177 27.95 17.19 3.45
N THR A 178 28.26 17.84 2.33
CA THR A 178 29.58 17.76 1.68
C THR A 178 30.34 19.06 1.89
N PRO A 179 31.67 19.08 1.70
CA PRO A 179 32.45 20.33 1.67
C PRO A 179 31.92 21.34 0.64
N ASP A 180 31.33 20.86 -0.46
CA ASP A 180 30.76 21.68 -1.53
C ASP A 180 29.37 22.25 -1.19
N HIS A 181 28.69 21.68 -0.19
CA HIS A 181 27.41 22.15 0.33
C HIS A 181 27.48 22.43 1.85
N PRO A 182 28.24 23.46 2.28
CA PRO A 182 28.46 23.73 3.70
C PRO A 182 27.24 24.29 4.43
N GLN A 183 26.22 24.75 3.70
CA GLN A 183 25.02 25.41 4.23
C GLN A 183 23.95 24.42 4.72
N GLY A 184 24.10 23.12 4.45
CA GLY A 184 23.13 22.09 4.84
C GLY A 184 23.27 20.81 4.03
N PRO A 185 22.54 19.74 4.40
CA PRO A 185 22.58 18.48 3.67
C PRO A 185 22.06 18.67 2.24
N HIS A 186 22.83 18.20 1.27
CA HIS A 186 22.39 18.12 -0.13
C HIS A 186 21.79 16.73 -0.37
N CYS A 187 20.53 16.71 -0.84
CA CYS A 187 19.82 15.49 -1.17
C CYS A 187 19.96 15.17 -2.66
N PHE A 188 20.16 13.90 -2.99
CA PHE A 188 20.30 13.41 -4.35
C PHE A 188 19.72 11.99 -4.47
N PRO A 189 19.28 11.59 -5.68
CA PRO A 189 18.69 10.28 -5.89
C PRO A 189 19.77 9.21 -5.91
N VAL A 190 19.47 8.06 -5.31
CA VAL A 190 20.36 6.88 -5.37
C VAL A 190 20.01 6.08 -6.61
N GLN A 191 20.97 5.97 -7.53
CA GLN A 191 20.74 5.38 -8.84
C GLN A 191 20.81 3.85 -8.85
N THR A 192 21.54 3.26 -7.90
CA THR A 192 21.72 1.80 -7.83
C THR A 192 21.25 1.29 -6.49
N VAL A 193 20.21 0.48 -6.53
CA VAL A 193 19.55 -0.10 -5.35
C VAL A 193 19.20 -1.55 -5.66
N VAL A 194 19.15 -2.41 -4.63
CA VAL A 194 18.48 -3.71 -4.77
C VAL A 194 17.00 -3.45 -4.92
N ARG A 195 16.37 -4.09 -5.91
CA ARG A 195 14.92 -4.05 -6.09
C ARG A 195 14.35 -5.44 -5.83
N TYR A 196 13.63 -5.57 -4.72
CA TYR A 196 12.93 -6.80 -4.38
C TYR A 196 11.66 -6.88 -5.23
N ARG A 197 11.55 -7.95 -6.03
CA ARG A 197 10.47 -8.13 -7.00
C ARG A 197 9.45 -9.16 -6.56
N ALA A 198 8.29 -9.14 -7.19
CA ALA A 198 7.34 -10.25 -7.16
C ALA A 198 7.55 -11.10 -8.42
N ALA A 199 8.01 -12.34 -8.27
CA ALA A 199 8.07 -13.29 -9.38
C ALA A 199 6.66 -13.69 -9.81
N GLU A 200 5.81 -13.99 -8.82
CA GLU A 200 4.41 -14.36 -9.00
C GLU A 200 3.59 -13.73 -7.87
N TYR A 201 2.33 -13.44 -8.13
CA TYR A 201 1.37 -12.99 -7.13
C TYR A 201 -0.03 -13.38 -7.56
N GLY A 202 -0.95 -13.45 -6.60
CA GLY A 202 -2.30 -13.88 -6.90
C GLY A 202 -3.26 -13.69 -5.74
N ARG A 203 -4.49 -14.18 -5.96
CA ARG A 203 -5.58 -14.12 -4.99
C ARG A 203 -5.96 -15.51 -4.50
N VAL A 204 -6.43 -15.58 -3.27
CA VAL A 204 -7.06 -16.77 -2.66
C VAL A 204 -8.23 -16.33 -1.79
N SER A 205 -9.20 -17.20 -1.61
CA SER A 205 -10.35 -16.94 -0.75
C SER A 205 -10.88 -18.25 -0.17
N GLY A 206 -11.56 -18.16 0.96
CA GLY A 206 -12.08 -19.31 1.70
C GLY A 206 -11.02 -20.01 2.57
N GLU A 207 -11.50 -20.59 3.66
CA GLU A 207 -10.67 -21.20 4.71
C GLU A 207 -9.63 -22.18 4.16
N HIS A 208 -10.04 -23.07 3.26
CA HIS A 208 -9.16 -24.08 2.67
C HIS A 208 -8.01 -23.48 1.87
N ALA A 209 -8.31 -22.64 0.87
CA ALA A 209 -7.29 -22.07 -0.01
C ALA A 209 -6.33 -21.16 0.78
N MET A 210 -6.86 -20.40 1.74
CA MET A 210 -6.03 -19.58 2.64
C MET A 210 -5.09 -20.43 3.49
N MET A 211 -5.58 -21.49 4.15
CA MET A 211 -4.72 -22.38 4.94
C MET A 211 -3.65 -23.05 4.05
N LYS A 212 -4.04 -23.47 2.85
CA LYS A 212 -3.13 -24.09 1.88
C LYS A 212 -2.02 -23.14 1.47
N GLU A 213 -2.34 -21.89 1.17
CA GLU A 213 -1.34 -20.89 0.81
C GLU A 213 -0.51 -20.43 2.01
N LEU A 214 -1.07 -20.39 3.22
CA LEU A 214 -0.32 -20.07 4.43
C LEU A 214 0.78 -21.09 4.75
N LEU A 215 0.70 -22.33 4.25
CA LEU A 215 1.83 -23.28 4.31
C LEU A 215 3.07 -22.78 3.55
N ASN A 216 2.89 -21.85 2.61
CA ASN A 216 3.94 -21.22 1.82
C ASN A 216 4.46 -19.90 2.42
N GLY A 217 3.75 -19.30 3.38
CA GLY A 217 4.10 -18.05 4.04
C GLY A 217 2.88 -17.16 4.30
N PRO A 218 3.03 -16.06 5.06
CA PRO A 218 1.95 -15.12 5.35
C PRO A 218 1.23 -14.58 4.10
N ILE A 219 -0.03 -14.21 4.23
CA ILE A 219 -0.87 -13.63 3.15
C ILE A 219 -1.53 -12.33 3.65
N THR A 220 -1.91 -11.46 2.73
CA THR A 220 -2.63 -10.21 3.06
C THR A 220 -4.10 -10.39 2.76
N CYS A 221 -4.99 -9.98 3.65
CA CYS A 221 -6.43 -10.11 3.47
C CYS A 221 -7.15 -8.82 3.82
N GLY A 222 -8.20 -8.52 3.05
CA GLY A 222 -9.15 -7.47 3.38
C GLY A 222 -10.02 -7.87 4.58
N ILE A 223 -10.36 -6.91 5.43
CA ILE A 223 -11.24 -7.07 6.59
C ILE A 223 -12.10 -5.82 6.78
N ALA A 224 -13.34 -6.00 7.25
CA ALA A 224 -14.20 -4.90 7.67
C ALA A 224 -13.88 -4.45 9.11
N CYS A 225 -13.70 -3.15 9.34
CA CYS A 225 -13.39 -2.59 10.65
C CYS A 225 -14.65 -2.13 11.41
N SER A 226 -15.33 -3.03 12.11
CA SER A 226 -16.44 -2.63 13.00
C SER A 226 -15.94 -1.80 14.19
N ASP A 227 -16.79 -0.92 14.76
CA ASP A 227 -16.40 -0.08 15.91
C ASP A 227 -15.84 -0.88 17.08
N GLU A 228 -16.45 -2.05 17.38
CA GLU A 228 -15.98 -2.95 18.44
C GLU A 228 -14.58 -3.50 18.13
N PHE A 229 -14.31 -3.84 16.87
CA PHE A 229 -12.98 -4.28 16.45
C PHE A 229 -11.94 -3.17 16.61
N VAL A 230 -12.25 -1.96 16.11
CA VAL A 230 -11.31 -0.84 16.08
C VAL A 230 -10.98 -0.33 17.48
N PHE A 231 -12.01 -0.07 18.29
CA PHE A 231 -11.87 0.69 19.53
C PHE A 231 -11.79 -0.17 20.79
N ASN A 232 -12.30 -1.41 20.75
CA ASN A 232 -12.47 -2.23 21.96
C ASN A 232 -11.66 -3.54 21.95
N TYR A 233 -11.12 -3.97 20.80
CA TYR A 233 -10.28 -5.17 20.77
C TYR A 233 -8.98 -4.97 21.57
N SER A 234 -8.67 -5.93 22.42
CA SER A 234 -7.44 -5.94 23.23
C SER A 234 -6.79 -7.32 23.29
N ALA A 235 -7.56 -8.40 23.45
CA ALA A 235 -7.06 -9.76 23.48
C ALA A 235 -8.16 -10.79 23.18
N GLY A 236 -7.74 -12.05 22.97
CA GLY A 236 -8.64 -13.18 22.76
C GLY A 236 -9.05 -13.35 21.30
N VAL A 237 -9.88 -14.36 21.03
CA VAL A 237 -10.43 -14.59 19.68
C VAL A 237 -11.63 -13.67 19.48
N PHE A 238 -11.47 -12.69 18.59
CA PHE A 238 -12.52 -11.77 18.21
C PHE A 238 -13.61 -12.47 17.39
N GLN A 239 -14.85 -12.08 17.64
CA GLN A 239 -16.00 -12.46 16.82
C GLN A 239 -17.00 -11.31 16.80
N ASP A 240 -17.10 -10.66 15.65
CA ASP A 240 -18.16 -9.69 15.40
C ASP A 240 -19.51 -10.41 15.31
N LYS A 241 -20.51 -9.89 16.03
CA LYS A 241 -21.89 -10.42 16.05
C LYS A 241 -22.88 -9.57 15.28
N THR A 242 -22.42 -8.47 14.68
CA THR A 242 -23.27 -7.51 13.96
C THR A 242 -23.48 -7.92 12.51
N GLY A 243 -22.57 -8.72 11.94
CA GLY A 243 -22.59 -9.10 10.54
C GLY A 243 -22.04 -8.02 9.62
N PHE A 244 -21.18 -7.15 10.15
CA PHE A 244 -20.48 -6.12 9.38
C PHE A 244 -19.52 -6.76 8.38
N LEU A 245 -19.63 -6.39 7.10
CA LEU A 245 -18.93 -7.02 5.98
C LEU A 245 -18.43 -5.99 4.95
N ASP A 246 -18.52 -4.71 5.29
CA ASP A 246 -18.14 -3.62 4.40
C ASP A 246 -16.62 -3.45 4.56
N ILE A 247 -15.86 -4.22 3.75
CA ILE A 247 -14.39 -4.31 3.85
C ILE A 247 -13.75 -2.95 3.52
N ASP A 248 -13.00 -2.42 4.48
CA ASP A 248 -12.40 -1.09 4.46
C ASP A 248 -10.96 -1.06 5.02
N HIS A 249 -10.36 -2.23 5.25
CA HIS A 249 -9.01 -2.35 5.80
C HIS A 249 -8.32 -3.61 5.29
N ASP A 250 -6.99 -3.64 5.36
CA ASP A 250 -6.15 -4.78 4.99
C ASP A 250 -5.18 -5.14 6.10
N VAL A 251 -5.01 -6.44 6.32
CA VAL A 251 -4.22 -7.01 7.40
C VAL A 251 -3.42 -8.20 6.89
N GLU A 252 -2.38 -8.61 7.62
CA GLU A 252 -1.58 -9.79 7.27
C GLU A 252 -1.96 -10.97 8.15
N ILE A 253 -2.40 -12.08 7.54
CA ILE A 253 -2.58 -13.35 8.24
C ILE A 253 -1.23 -14.07 8.28
N VAL A 254 -0.75 -14.35 9.50
CA VAL A 254 0.55 -15.00 9.75
C VAL A 254 0.42 -16.47 10.15
N GLY A 255 -0.81 -16.95 10.33
CA GLY A 255 -1.07 -18.31 10.75
C GLY A 255 -2.50 -18.56 11.22
N TRP A 256 -2.70 -19.71 11.85
CA TRP A 256 -3.98 -20.14 12.41
C TRP A 256 -3.76 -21.00 13.65
N GLY A 257 -4.81 -21.18 14.43
CA GLY A 257 -4.80 -22.12 15.54
C GLY A 257 -6.18 -22.54 15.98
N LYS A 258 -6.21 -23.13 17.18
CA LYS A 258 -7.41 -23.53 17.89
C LYS A 258 -7.19 -23.34 19.39
N GLU A 259 -8.11 -22.66 20.05
CA GLU A 259 -8.12 -22.55 21.52
C GLU A 259 -8.49 -23.87 22.18
N ALA A 260 -8.26 -23.97 23.50
CA ALA A 260 -8.54 -25.18 24.28
C ALA A 260 -10.03 -25.59 24.26
N ASP A 261 -10.94 -24.63 24.12
CA ASP A 261 -12.39 -24.85 24.00
C ASP A 261 -12.84 -25.31 22.60
N GLY A 262 -11.91 -25.39 21.64
CA GLY A 262 -12.18 -25.78 20.27
C GLY A 262 -12.39 -24.62 19.30
N THR A 263 -12.37 -23.36 19.77
CA THR A 263 -12.56 -22.18 18.91
C THR A 263 -11.37 -22.04 17.94
N LYS A 264 -11.64 -22.16 16.64
CA LYS A 264 -10.66 -21.96 15.56
C LYS A 264 -10.43 -20.47 15.34
N TYR A 265 -9.17 -20.07 15.11
CA TYR A 265 -8.84 -18.68 14.81
C TYR A 265 -7.80 -18.55 13.70
N TRP A 266 -7.82 -17.37 13.06
CA TRP A 266 -6.69 -16.80 12.32
C TRP A 266 -5.82 -15.97 13.26
N ASN A 267 -4.50 -16.06 13.14
CA ASN A 267 -3.57 -15.13 13.80
C ASN A 267 -3.15 -14.06 12.80
N VAL A 268 -3.33 -12.80 13.16
CA VAL A 268 -3.32 -11.70 12.21
C VAL A 268 -2.50 -10.52 12.75
N ARG A 269 -1.57 -10.01 11.94
CA ARG A 269 -0.81 -8.78 12.19
C ARG A 269 -1.60 -7.59 11.65
N ASN A 270 -1.77 -6.57 12.50
CA ASN A 270 -2.33 -5.28 12.13
C ASN A 270 -1.22 -4.24 11.91
N SER A 271 -1.58 -3.09 11.36
CA SER A 271 -0.68 -1.98 10.98
C SER A 271 -0.89 -0.72 11.84
N TRP A 272 -1.35 -0.88 13.09
CA TRP A 272 -1.71 0.24 13.99
C TRP A 272 -0.77 0.38 15.19
N GLY A 273 0.43 -0.18 15.10
CA GLY A 273 1.43 -0.15 16.16
C GLY A 273 1.23 -1.22 17.25
N THR A 274 2.31 -1.49 17.98
CA THR A 274 2.36 -2.58 18.97
C THR A 274 1.52 -2.31 20.23
N TYR A 275 1.01 -1.09 20.41
CA TYR A 275 0.15 -0.73 21.54
C TYR A 275 -1.30 -1.17 21.33
N TRP A 276 -1.70 -1.49 20.10
CA TRP A 276 -3.04 -1.95 19.78
C TRP A 276 -3.13 -3.48 19.87
N GLY A 277 -4.24 -3.99 20.40
CA GLY A 277 -4.48 -5.44 20.50
C GLY A 277 -3.38 -6.20 21.26
N MET A 278 -3.01 -7.36 20.74
CA MET A 278 -2.02 -8.26 21.29
C MET A 278 -0.63 -7.96 20.69
N GLN A 279 0.00 -6.86 21.13
CA GLN A 279 1.30 -6.39 20.61
C GLN A 279 1.26 -6.04 19.10
N GLY A 280 0.15 -5.47 18.63
CA GLY A 280 -0.11 -5.17 17.23
C GLY A 280 -0.75 -6.31 16.46
N PHE A 281 -1.03 -7.45 17.10
CA PHE A 281 -1.71 -8.60 16.52
C PHE A 281 -3.12 -8.76 17.08
N PHE A 282 -3.92 -9.59 16.42
CA PHE A 282 -5.20 -10.04 16.90
C PHE A 282 -5.48 -11.47 16.45
N LYS A 283 -6.42 -12.11 17.15
CA LYS A 283 -7.03 -13.36 16.71
C LYS A 283 -8.48 -13.10 16.32
N ILE A 284 -8.94 -13.71 15.24
CA ILE A 284 -10.35 -13.64 14.80
C ILE A 284 -10.85 -15.04 14.45
N VAL A 285 -12.12 -15.30 14.72
CA VAL A 285 -12.75 -16.61 14.45
C VAL A 285 -12.59 -17.03 12.99
N ARG A 286 -12.20 -18.29 12.78
CA ARG A 286 -11.88 -18.88 11.47
C ARG A 286 -12.96 -19.86 10.99
N GLY A 287 -13.22 -19.86 9.69
CA GLY A 287 -14.11 -20.76 8.96
C GLY A 287 -15.55 -20.26 8.85
N VAL A 288 -15.78 -18.98 9.18
CA VAL A 288 -17.12 -18.36 9.16
C VAL A 288 -17.09 -16.99 8.47
N ASN A 289 -15.98 -16.64 7.82
CA ASN A 289 -15.79 -15.36 7.13
C ASN A 289 -16.17 -14.13 7.96
N ASN A 290 -15.80 -14.12 9.25
CA ASN A 290 -16.15 -13.01 10.15
C ASN A 290 -15.44 -11.73 9.70
N LEU A 291 -16.18 -10.61 9.67
CA LEU A 291 -15.72 -9.34 9.08
C LEU A 291 -15.23 -9.44 7.62
N GLY A 292 -15.62 -10.49 6.88
CA GLY A 292 -15.21 -10.66 5.49
C GLY A 292 -13.76 -11.09 5.28
N ILE A 293 -13.03 -11.45 6.35
CA ILE A 293 -11.58 -11.71 6.32
C ILE A 293 -11.15 -12.87 5.41
N GLU A 294 -12.09 -13.74 5.03
CA GLU A 294 -11.84 -14.91 4.17
C GLU A 294 -12.25 -14.66 2.71
N ALA A 295 -12.80 -13.48 2.40
CA ALA A 295 -13.38 -13.19 1.09
C ALA A 295 -12.33 -12.76 0.06
N ASP A 296 -11.28 -12.07 0.50
CA ASP A 296 -10.34 -11.42 -0.40
C ASP A 296 -8.93 -11.38 0.18
N CYS A 297 -8.13 -12.36 -0.21
CA CYS A 297 -6.74 -12.46 0.21
C CYS A 297 -5.80 -12.53 -0.98
N HIS A 298 -4.59 -12.03 -0.77
CA HIS A 298 -3.55 -11.92 -1.76
C HIS A 298 -2.24 -12.52 -1.24
N TRP A 299 -1.48 -13.12 -2.14
CA TRP A 299 -0.17 -13.71 -1.85
C TRP A 299 0.86 -13.27 -2.88
N VAL A 300 2.13 -13.39 -2.52
CA VAL A 300 3.28 -13.07 -3.38
C VAL A 300 4.39 -14.11 -3.25
N ARG A 301 5.09 -14.40 -4.34
CA ARG A 301 6.37 -15.12 -4.37
C ARG A 301 7.49 -14.11 -4.64
N PRO A 302 8.27 -13.71 -3.63
CA PRO A 302 9.33 -12.74 -3.84
C PRO A 302 10.47 -13.29 -4.70
N ASP A 303 11.03 -12.46 -5.56
CA ASP A 303 12.35 -12.65 -6.17
C ASP A 303 13.38 -11.73 -5.51
N ILE A 304 14.45 -12.34 -5.02
CA ILE A 304 15.58 -11.69 -4.34
C ILE A 304 16.87 -11.78 -5.16
N SER A 305 16.79 -12.17 -6.43
CA SER A 305 17.94 -12.38 -7.32
C SER A 305 18.81 -11.12 -7.48
N ASP A 306 18.21 -9.94 -7.42
CA ASP A 306 18.88 -8.64 -7.50
C ASP A 306 19.97 -8.42 -6.44
N GLU A 307 19.85 -9.03 -5.25
CA GLU A 307 20.88 -8.93 -4.21
C GLU A 307 22.25 -9.39 -4.71
N LYS A 308 22.27 -10.48 -5.48
CA LYS A 308 23.50 -11.05 -6.06
C LYS A 308 24.02 -10.20 -7.21
N LEU A 309 23.14 -9.56 -7.97
CA LEU A 309 23.51 -8.67 -9.07
C LEU A 309 24.19 -7.41 -8.55
N VAL A 310 23.68 -6.84 -7.45
CA VAL A 310 24.18 -5.58 -6.88
C VAL A 310 25.44 -5.79 -6.01
N PHE A 311 25.57 -6.90 -5.26
CA PHE A 311 26.61 -7.05 -4.22
C PHE A 311 27.61 -8.23 -4.38
N SER A 312 27.71 -8.89 -5.54
CA SER A 312 28.66 -10.01 -5.77
C SER A 312 30.14 -9.63 -5.56
N LYS A 313 30.90 -10.45 -4.78
CA LYS A 313 32.33 -10.26 -4.46
C LYS A 313 33.32 -11.04 -5.34
N THR A 314 32.92 -12.13 -5.97
CA THR A 314 33.83 -13.05 -6.71
C THR A 314 33.87 -12.80 -8.21
N ASN A 315 32.81 -12.20 -8.75
CA ASN A 315 32.74 -11.54 -10.05
C ASN A 315 31.89 -10.29 -9.81
N PRO A 316 32.48 -9.14 -9.44
CA PRO A 316 31.70 -7.94 -9.25
C PRO A 316 31.19 -7.51 -10.62
N LEU A 317 29.90 -7.71 -10.88
CA LEU A 317 29.25 -7.06 -12.02
C LEU A 317 29.25 -5.55 -11.84
N TYR A 318 29.28 -5.08 -10.60
CA TYR A 318 29.42 -3.69 -10.26
C TYR A 318 30.33 -3.47 -9.04
N GLY A 319 31.09 -2.38 -9.04
CA GLY A 319 31.96 -1.96 -7.94
C GLY A 319 31.45 -0.69 -7.28
N GLY A 320 31.33 -0.69 -5.96
CA GLY A 320 30.94 0.48 -5.18
C GLY A 320 32.06 1.53 -5.12
N SER A 321 31.74 2.76 -5.49
CA SER A 321 32.53 3.96 -5.17
C SER A 321 31.70 4.90 -4.29
N LEU A 322 32.31 5.98 -3.80
CA LEU A 322 31.64 7.08 -3.08
C LEU A 322 30.47 7.71 -3.87
N TRP A 323 30.32 7.35 -5.15
CA TRP A 323 29.33 7.84 -6.12
C TRP A 323 28.36 6.76 -6.62
N GLY A 324 28.26 5.63 -5.93
CA GLY A 324 27.39 4.52 -6.34
C GLY A 324 28.11 3.42 -7.13
N ILE A 325 27.30 2.49 -7.65
CA ILE A 325 27.67 1.16 -8.15
C ILE A 325 27.64 1.20 -9.69
N VAL A 326 28.77 0.90 -10.37
CA VAL A 326 28.92 1.02 -11.83
C VAL A 326 29.23 -0.35 -12.48
N PRO A 327 28.63 -0.74 -13.63
CA PRO A 327 28.85 -2.06 -14.20
C PRO A 327 30.26 -2.21 -14.77
N PHE A 328 30.94 -3.33 -14.48
CA PHE A 328 32.27 -3.64 -15.03
C PHE A 328 32.24 -4.26 -16.43
N ALA A 329 31.10 -4.83 -16.86
CA ALA A 329 30.97 -5.48 -18.16
C ALA A 329 29.67 -5.07 -18.86
N LYS A 330 29.79 -4.59 -20.11
CA LYS A 330 28.69 -4.06 -20.93
C LYS A 330 27.70 -5.15 -21.40
N ASP A 331 28.09 -6.42 -21.29
CA ASP A 331 27.43 -7.55 -21.98
C ASP A 331 26.84 -8.60 -21.02
N ALA A 332 26.92 -8.39 -19.71
CA ALA A 332 26.55 -9.41 -18.71
C ALA A 332 25.15 -9.21 -18.10
N ALA A 333 24.42 -8.17 -18.52
CA ALA A 333 23.08 -7.82 -18.04
C ALA A 333 21.99 -8.19 -19.06
N THR A 334 22.08 -9.36 -19.72
CA THR A 334 21.15 -9.71 -20.81
C THR A 334 19.80 -10.29 -20.34
N SER A 335 19.68 -10.76 -19.10
CA SER A 335 18.43 -11.33 -18.57
C SER A 335 17.71 -10.45 -17.54
N HIS A 336 18.43 -9.53 -16.88
CA HIS A 336 17.90 -8.63 -15.85
C HIS A 336 18.69 -7.30 -15.88
N PRO A 337 18.47 -6.42 -16.87
CA PRO A 337 19.12 -5.11 -16.87
C PRO A 337 18.62 -4.31 -15.66
N ILE A 338 19.53 -3.89 -14.78
CA ILE A 338 19.22 -2.85 -13.78
C ILE A 338 19.16 -1.53 -14.55
N ASN A 339 18.00 -1.26 -15.16
CA ASN A 339 17.71 0.05 -15.70
C ASN A 339 17.77 1.07 -14.56
N THR A 340 18.22 2.29 -14.87
CA THR A 340 18.31 3.38 -13.89
C THR A 340 16.93 3.62 -13.28
N THR A 341 16.84 4.28 -12.11
CA THR A 341 15.54 4.66 -11.49
C THR A 341 14.59 5.45 -12.40
N ALA A 342 15.05 5.87 -13.59
CA ALA A 342 14.23 6.44 -14.65
C ALA A 342 13.02 5.58 -15.02
N ASP A 343 13.11 4.25 -14.96
CA ASP A 343 12.00 3.36 -15.31
C ASP A 343 10.83 3.40 -14.30
N VAL A 344 11.10 3.80 -13.05
CA VAL A 344 10.09 3.88 -11.99
C VAL A 344 9.45 5.28 -11.90
N VAL A 345 10.07 6.31 -12.46
CA VAL A 345 9.66 7.72 -12.29
C VAL A 345 8.91 8.30 -13.49
N LEU A 346 8.77 7.51 -14.56
CA LEU A 346 8.08 7.92 -15.79
C LEU A 346 6.74 7.19 -15.90
N SER A 347 5.64 7.94 -15.87
CA SER A 347 4.26 7.43 -16.04
C SER A 347 3.96 6.86 -17.42
N ASP A 348 4.79 7.22 -18.42
CA ASP A 348 4.54 6.91 -19.83
C ASP A 348 5.08 5.52 -20.24
N LEU A 349 5.70 4.79 -19.30
CA LEU A 349 6.09 3.41 -19.54
C LEU A 349 4.84 2.53 -19.41
N PRO A 350 4.38 1.88 -20.50
CA PRO A 350 3.19 1.06 -20.43
C PRO A 350 3.43 -0.09 -19.46
N LEU A 351 2.51 -0.29 -18.51
CA LEU A 351 2.37 -1.55 -17.77
C LEU A 351 2.22 -2.64 -18.83
N GLN A 352 3.26 -3.44 -19.03
CA GLN A 352 3.17 -4.60 -19.91
C GLN A 352 2.28 -5.60 -19.19
N SER A 353 1.02 -5.67 -19.59
CA SER A 353 0.09 -6.69 -19.14
C SER A 353 0.58 -8.05 -19.66
N GLU A 354 1.48 -8.71 -18.93
CA GLU A 354 1.55 -10.16 -19.03
C GLU A 354 0.31 -10.68 -18.32
N GLU A 355 -0.69 -11.05 -19.11
CA GLU A 355 -1.85 -11.80 -18.64
C GLU A 355 -1.36 -12.95 -17.75
N LEU A 356 -1.86 -13.00 -16.52
CA LEU A 356 -1.67 -14.11 -15.59
C LEU A 356 -1.86 -15.42 -16.36
N PRO A 357 -0.91 -16.37 -16.32
CA PRO A 357 -1.03 -17.59 -17.11
C PRO A 357 -2.29 -18.35 -16.69
N GLU A 358 -3.27 -18.46 -17.59
CA GLU A 358 -4.35 -19.45 -17.48
C GLU A 358 -3.72 -20.85 -17.50
N GLY A 359 -3.45 -21.42 -16.33
CA GLY A 359 -2.80 -22.74 -16.31
C GLY A 359 -2.29 -23.31 -15.00
N ALA A 360 -2.64 -22.76 -13.83
CA ALA A 360 -2.28 -23.38 -12.54
C ALA A 360 -3.37 -24.33 -12.02
N VAL A 361 -3.93 -25.20 -12.89
CA VAL A 361 -4.74 -26.36 -12.47
C VAL A 361 -4.30 -27.57 -13.30
N GLY A 362 -3.20 -28.19 -12.89
CA GLY A 362 -2.80 -29.50 -13.40
C GLY A 362 -3.60 -30.60 -12.72
N VAL A 363 -4.77 -30.95 -13.28
CA VAL A 363 -5.45 -32.21 -12.95
C VAL A 363 -5.16 -33.22 -14.07
N ILE A 364 -4.49 -34.30 -13.69
CA ILE A 364 -4.20 -35.46 -14.53
C ILE A 364 -5.52 -36.18 -14.87
N GLY A 365 -5.83 -36.41 -16.15
CA GLY A 365 -6.88 -37.36 -16.53
C GLY A 365 -7.42 -37.29 -17.98
N HIS A 366 -7.07 -38.30 -18.77
CA HIS A 366 -7.42 -38.63 -20.17
C HIS A 366 -8.88 -38.49 -20.68
N ASN A 367 -8.94 -38.22 -22.01
CA ASN A 367 -9.82 -38.73 -23.09
C ASN A 367 -11.23 -38.14 -23.34
N GLY A 368 -11.41 -37.62 -24.59
CA GLY A 368 -12.58 -37.93 -25.43
C GLY A 368 -13.45 -36.77 -25.94
N GLU A 369 -13.28 -36.44 -27.22
CA GLU A 369 -14.29 -36.01 -28.22
C GLU A 369 -15.17 -34.74 -28.02
N THR A 370 -14.75 -33.68 -28.73
CA THR A 370 -15.48 -32.71 -29.60
C THR A 370 -17.00 -32.49 -29.53
N SER A 371 -17.41 -31.22 -29.27
CA SER A 371 -18.29 -30.36 -30.12
C SER A 371 -18.55 -28.96 -29.50
N PRO A 372 -18.99 -27.93 -30.27
CA PRO A 372 -18.43 -26.56 -30.19
C PRO A 372 -19.26 -25.55 -29.38
N MET A 373 -18.58 -24.50 -28.89
CA MET A 373 -19.17 -23.32 -28.25
C MET A 373 -19.08 -22.12 -29.20
N GLU A 374 -20.20 -21.40 -29.38
CA GLU A 374 -20.33 -20.22 -30.24
C GLU A 374 -19.44 -19.06 -29.76
N THR A 375 -18.63 -18.51 -30.68
CA THR A 375 -17.92 -17.24 -30.51
C THR A 375 -18.81 -16.07 -30.94
N VAL A 376 -19.13 -15.16 -30.02
CA VAL A 376 -19.64 -13.82 -30.32
C VAL A 376 -18.44 -12.85 -30.32
N SER A 377 -18.00 -12.43 -31.51
CA SER A 377 -16.95 -11.41 -31.67
C SER A 377 -17.54 -10.00 -31.58
N LEU A 378 -17.08 -9.19 -30.63
CA LEU A 378 -17.31 -7.75 -30.59
C LEU A 378 -16.29 -7.05 -31.51
N ARG A 379 -16.78 -6.46 -32.60
CA ARG A 379 -16.02 -5.57 -33.49
C ARG A 379 -15.95 -4.17 -32.88
N VAL A 380 -14.74 -3.65 -32.72
CA VAL A 380 -14.50 -2.20 -32.55
C VAL A 380 -13.97 -1.67 -33.88
N THR A 381 -14.73 -0.77 -34.51
CA THR A 381 -14.27 -0.01 -35.67
C THR A 381 -13.66 1.30 -35.20
N ALA A 382 -12.37 1.48 -35.47
CA ALA A 382 -11.70 2.77 -35.43
C ALA A 382 -11.99 3.58 -36.71
N THR A 383 -12.13 4.89 -36.59
CA THR A 383 -11.98 5.84 -37.70
C THR A 383 -11.24 7.09 -37.24
N GLU A 384 -10.09 7.34 -37.85
CA GLU A 384 -9.32 8.59 -37.83
C GLU A 384 -9.75 9.56 -38.96
N LYS A 385 -9.37 10.84 -38.76
CA LYS A 385 -9.01 11.94 -39.71
C LYS A 385 -9.82 13.22 -39.47
N GLU A 386 -9.33 14.45 -39.68
CA GLU A 386 -8.03 15.16 -39.77
C GLU A 386 -8.41 16.63 -40.12
N LYS A 387 -7.76 17.65 -39.51
CA LYS A 387 -7.56 19.09 -39.91
C LYS A 387 -8.75 19.96 -40.42
N THR A 388 -8.85 21.26 -40.13
CA THR A 388 -8.01 22.37 -40.68
C THR A 388 -8.29 23.71 -39.95
N GLU A 389 -7.35 24.65 -40.08
CA GLU A 389 -7.23 26.04 -39.53
C GLU A 389 -8.36 27.04 -39.89
N GLU A 390 -8.50 28.12 -39.09
CA GLU A 390 -8.31 29.52 -39.56
C GLU A 390 -8.35 30.55 -38.40
N VAL A 391 -7.68 31.68 -38.63
CA VAL A 391 -7.34 32.81 -37.73
C VAL A 391 -8.22 34.03 -38.06
N GLU A 392 -8.61 34.85 -37.07
CA GLU A 392 -8.74 36.32 -37.26
C GLU A 392 -8.71 37.12 -35.95
N VAL A 393 -8.23 38.37 -36.04
CA VAL A 393 -7.81 39.32 -34.98
C VAL A 393 -8.69 40.59 -35.01
N ALA A 394 -8.61 41.39 -33.93
CA ALA A 394 -8.96 42.84 -33.78
C ALA A 394 -10.36 43.12 -33.18
N THR A 395 -10.66 44.11 -32.31
CA THR A 395 -10.01 45.31 -31.71
C THR A 395 -10.99 45.82 -30.61
N GLY A 396 -10.60 46.27 -29.41
CA GLY A 396 -10.29 47.69 -29.07
C GLY A 396 -11.45 48.43 -28.34
N GLY A 397 -11.17 49.10 -27.21
CA GLY A 397 -12.06 50.13 -26.62
C GLY A 397 -12.00 50.38 -25.09
N GLN A 398 -11.61 51.59 -24.69
CA GLN A 398 -11.33 52.15 -23.35
C GLN A 398 -12.53 52.45 -22.43
N ASN A 399 -12.29 52.58 -21.10
CA ASN A 399 -12.62 53.79 -20.31
C ASN A 399 -12.04 53.79 -18.86
N ASP A 400 -11.80 55.00 -18.34
CA ASP A 400 -10.87 55.38 -17.25
C ASP A 400 -11.44 55.53 -15.80
N SER A 401 -10.53 55.35 -14.82
CA SER A 401 -10.44 55.93 -13.44
C SER A 401 -11.51 55.54 -12.39
N VAL A 402 -11.22 55.31 -11.09
CA VAL A 402 -10.57 56.17 -10.09
C VAL A 402 -9.82 55.32 -9.05
N GLY A 403 -8.58 55.72 -8.72
CA GLY A 403 -7.73 55.01 -7.76
C GLY A 403 -8.00 55.34 -6.29
N LEU A 404 -8.19 54.30 -5.47
CA LEU A 404 -7.80 54.28 -4.06
C LEU A 404 -6.51 53.48 -3.94
N SER A 405 -5.51 54.05 -3.26
CA SER A 405 -4.19 53.44 -3.09
C SER A 405 -4.26 52.11 -2.31
N LEU A 406 -3.99 51.00 -3.01
CA LEU A 406 -3.84 49.64 -2.47
C LEU A 406 -2.78 49.53 -1.37
N PHE A 407 -1.88 50.50 -1.25
CA PHE A 407 -0.85 50.52 -0.21
C PHE A 407 -1.40 50.82 1.19
N ALA A 408 -2.52 51.53 1.32
CA ALA A 408 -3.12 51.82 2.62
C ALA A 408 -3.88 50.62 3.22
N LEU A 409 -4.44 49.75 2.36
CA LEU A 409 -5.11 48.52 2.80
C LEU A 409 -4.12 47.41 3.18
N ALA A 410 -2.99 47.29 2.48
CA ALA A 410 -1.99 46.26 2.78
C ALA A 410 -1.31 46.46 4.16
N ALA A 411 -1.05 47.70 4.57
CA ALA A 411 -0.39 48.00 5.84
C ALA A 411 -1.28 47.71 7.06
N ALA A 412 -2.60 47.84 6.95
CA ALA A 412 -3.54 47.54 8.03
C ALA A 412 -3.69 46.03 8.29
N PHE A 413 -3.62 45.20 7.25
CA PHE A 413 -3.72 43.74 7.38
C PHE A 413 -2.46 43.11 8.01
N ILE A 414 -1.28 43.65 7.72
CA ILE A 414 -0.02 43.14 8.30
C ILE A 414 0.06 43.42 9.81
N MET A 415 -0.38 44.60 10.25
CA MET A 415 -0.38 44.98 11.67
C MET A 415 -1.40 44.19 12.50
N PHE A 416 -2.57 43.85 11.92
CA PHE A 416 -3.58 43.02 12.59
C PHE A 416 -3.13 41.55 12.71
N GLY A 417 -2.48 41.00 11.67
CA GLY A 417 -1.93 39.64 11.68
C GLY A 417 -0.83 39.42 12.73
N MET A 418 0.04 40.40 12.94
CA MET A 418 1.09 40.31 13.96
C MET A 418 0.56 40.39 15.39
N PHE A 419 -0.57 41.07 15.63
CA PHE A 419 -1.18 41.16 16.95
C PHE A 419 -1.89 39.84 17.34
N ILE A 420 -2.58 39.21 16.39
CA ILE A 420 -3.24 37.90 16.60
C ILE A 420 -2.20 36.79 16.83
N SER A 421 -1.10 36.77 16.07
CA SER A 421 -0.03 35.78 16.23
C SER A 421 0.62 35.82 17.62
N LYS A 422 0.84 37.04 18.18
CA LYS A 422 1.36 37.23 19.54
C LYS A 422 0.35 36.88 20.65
N LEU A 423 -0.96 36.98 20.38
CA LEU A 423 -1.99 36.60 21.36
C LEU A 423 -2.14 35.07 21.44
N VAL A 424 -2.11 34.40 20.28
CA VAL A 424 -2.24 32.93 20.18
C VAL A 424 -1.02 32.21 20.78
N THR A 425 0.19 32.72 20.56
CA THR A 425 1.41 32.15 21.20
C THR A 425 1.46 32.37 22.72
N ARG A 426 0.78 33.40 23.25
CA ARG A 426 0.73 33.66 24.70
C ARG A 426 -0.30 32.81 25.42
N PHE A 427 -1.40 32.43 24.76
CA PHE A 427 -2.40 31.50 25.30
C PHE A 427 -1.95 30.03 25.23
N SER A 428 -1.32 29.60 24.14
CA SER A 428 -0.83 28.22 23.98
C SER A 428 0.24 27.82 25.01
N ARG A 429 1.07 28.78 25.46
CA ARG A 429 2.14 28.50 26.42
C ARG A 429 1.68 28.36 27.87
N ASN A 430 0.48 28.85 28.22
CA ASN A 430 0.02 28.89 29.62
C ASN A 430 -0.88 27.70 30.01
N GLU A 431 -1.50 27.00 29.05
CA GLU A 431 -2.28 25.77 29.34
C GLU A 431 -1.40 24.52 29.44
N THR A 432 -0.22 24.52 28.84
CA THR A 432 0.64 23.31 28.81
C THR A 432 1.38 23.05 30.12
N TYR A 433 1.45 24.02 31.06
CA TYR A 433 2.22 23.87 32.31
C TYR A 433 1.38 23.45 33.54
N ASN A 434 0.04 23.49 33.48
CA ASN A 434 -0.83 23.21 34.65
C ASN A 434 -1.54 21.85 34.62
N ARG A 435 -1.06 20.88 33.84
CA ARG A 435 -1.57 19.48 33.84
C ARG A 435 -0.52 18.41 34.15
N LEU A 436 0.60 18.78 34.78
CA LEU A 436 1.66 17.85 35.20
C LEU A 436 1.97 17.91 36.71
N ILE A 437 0.94 18.04 37.55
CA ILE A 437 1.00 17.65 38.98
C ILE A 437 -0.18 16.74 39.29
#